data_AF-A0A957KLR1-F1
#
_entry.id   AF-A0A957KLR1-F1
#
_cell.length_a   1.000
_cell.length_b   1.000
_cell.length_c   1.000
_cell.angle_alpha   90.00
_cell.angle_beta   90.00
_cell.angle_gamma   90.00
#
_symmetry.space_group_name_H-M   'P 1'
#
loop_
_entity.id
_entity.type
_entity.pdbx_description
1 polymer ?
#
loop_
_entity_poly.entity_id
_entity_poly.type
_entity_poly.pdbx_seq_one_letter_code
_entity_poly.pdbx_strand_id
1 'polypeptide(L)'
;MNPTTRAQLVDFLSQFVSEQKLARLDEVLANRTRYLSVLLEEIYQPHNASACIRSCDCFGVQDIHIIEERNQFQPNKDVTMGSTKWVSLHRYGPDTGLTGADAVAGLKAAGY
;
A
#
# COMPACT_ATOMS: atom_id res chain seq x y z
N MET A 1 -2.34 -11.10 15.28
CA MET A 1 -1.02 -11.10 15.98
C MET A 1 -1.03 -9.94 16.96
N ASN A 2 -0.68 -10.17 18.22
CA ASN A 2 -0.68 -9.10 19.22
C ASN A 2 0.54 -8.16 19.01
N PRO A 3 0.55 -6.94 19.59
CA PRO A 3 1.64 -5.98 19.41
C PRO A 3 3.00 -6.50 19.89
N THR A 4 3.03 -7.23 21.01
CA THR A 4 4.26 -7.77 21.60
C THR A 4 4.96 -8.77 20.68
N THR A 5 4.23 -9.72 20.13
CA THR A 5 4.77 -10.70 19.18
C THR A 5 5.26 -10.03 17.90
N ARG A 6 4.60 -8.95 17.44
CA ARG A 6 5.06 -8.20 16.27
C ARG A 6 6.41 -7.53 16.54
N ALA A 7 6.58 -6.88 17.68
CA ALA A 7 7.85 -6.24 18.05
C ALA A 7 8.99 -7.28 18.13
N GLN A 8 8.74 -8.40 18.83
CA GLN A 8 9.71 -9.50 18.93
C GLN A 8 10.10 -10.08 17.56
N LEU A 9 9.15 -10.18 16.63
CA LEU A 9 9.42 -10.64 15.27
C LEU A 9 10.27 -9.65 14.49
N VAL A 10 10.01 -8.35 14.62
CA VAL A 10 10.85 -7.31 13.99
C VAL A 10 12.27 -7.39 14.55
N ASP A 11 12.43 -7.47 15.87
CA ASP A 11 13.74 -7.57 16.51
C ASP A 11 14.51 -8.81 16.02
N PHE A 12 13.83 -9.95 15.95
CA PHE A 12 14.42 -11.20 15.44
C PHE A 12 14.83 -11.09 13.97
N LEU A 13 13.96 -10.58 13.10
CA LEU A 13 14.24 -10.47 11.66
C LEU A 13 15.32 -9.42 11.34
N SER A 14 15.41 -8.34 12.14
CA SER A 14 16.44 -7.32 11.99
C SER A 14 17.86 -7.87 12.14
N GLN A 15 18.05 -8.98 12.86
CA GLN A 15 19.36 -9.65 13.00
C GLN A 15 19.91 -10.20 11.67
N PHE A 16 19.04 -10.41 10.68
CA PHE A 16 19.41 -10.92 9.36
C PHE A 16 19.59 -9.81 8.30
N VAL A 17 19.48 -8.55 8.70
CA VAL A 17 19.57 -7.38 7.82
C VAL A 17 20.84 -6.59 8.16
N SER A 18 21.56 -6.09 7.16
CA SER A 18 22.74 -5.25 7.44
C SER A 18 22.34 -3.93 8.08
N GLU A 19 23.21 -3.38 8.95
CA GLU A 19 22.97 -2.09 9.62
C GLU A 19 22.61 -0.98 8.64
N GLN A 20 23.30 -0.90 7.49
CA GLN A 20 23.01 0.09 6.46
C GLN A 20 21.59 -0.06 5.89
N LYS A 21 21.11 -1.29 5.68
CA LYS A 21 19.75 -1.52 5.18
C LYS A 21 18.71 -1.20 6.25
N LEU A 22 18.97 -1.56 7.51
CA LEU A 22 18.08 -1.26 8.62
C LEU A 22 17.93 0.27 8.80
N ALA A 23 19.05 0.99 8.83
CA ALA A 23 19.04 2.46 8.91
C ALA A 23 18.26 3.10 7.75
N ARG A 24 18.38 2.55 6.53
CA ARG A 24 17.61 3.03 5.38
C ARG A 24 16.11 2.76 5.52
N LEU A 25 15.74 1.61 6.08
CA LEU A 25 14.34 1.29 6.35
C LEU A 25 13.76 2.27 7.38
N ASP A 26 14.47 2.52 8.48
CA ASP A 26 14.05 3.47 9.52
C ASP A 26 13.87 4.88 8.98
N GLU A 27 14.81 5.36 8.14
CA GLU A 27 14.71 6.66 7.47
C GLU A 27 13.45 6.77 6.59
N VAL A 28 13.15 5.73 5.79
CA VAL A 28 11.96 5.72 4.93
C VAL A 28 10.68 5.63 5.75
N LEU A 29 10.66 4.79 6.80
CA LEU A 29 9.50 4.62 7.68
C LEU A 29 9.14 5.92 8.41
N ALA A 30 10.13 6.70 8.84
CA ALA A 30 9.91 8.00 9.48
C ALA A 30 9.20 9.02 8.56
N ASN A 31 9.28 8.82 7.24
CA ASN A 31 8.66 9.70 6.24
C ASN A 31 7.34 9.14 5.67
N ARG A 32 6.82 8.03 6.22
CA ARG A 32 5.51 7.49 5.81
C ARG A 32 4.37 8.32 6.40
N THR A 33 3.33 8.53 5.61
CA THR A 33 2.15 9.29 6.01
C THR A 33 0.86 8.49 5.81
N ARG A 34 -0.06 8.67 6.76
CA ARG A 34 -1.48 8.31 6.66
C ARG A 34 -2.39 9.55 6.77
N TYR A 35 -1.84 10.75 6.57
CA TYR A 35 -2.62 11.99 6.48
C TYR A 35 -3.31 12.16 5.12
N LEU A 36 -2.79 11.48 4.09
CA LEU A 36 -3.34 11.45 2.74
C LEU A 36 -3.40 9.99 2.29
N SER A 37 -4.48 9.65 1.58
CA SER A 37 -4.66 8.36 0.91
C SER A 37 -5.08 8.61 -0.55
N VAL A 38 -4.83 7.62 -1.41
CA VAL A 38 -5.21 7.68 -2.84
C VAL A 38 -6.22 6.58 -3.12
N LEU A 39 -7.33 6.94 -3.78
CA LEU A 39 -8.32 6.00 -4.28
C LEU A 39 -8.33 6.02 -5.81
N LEU A 40 -8.14 4.85 -6.41
CA LEU A 40 -8.13 4.62 -7.85
C LEU A 40 -9.36 3.81 -8.22
N GLU A 41 -10.16 4.30 -9.16
CA GLU A 41 -11.38 3.64 -9.61
C GLU A 41 -11.28 3.26 -11.09
N GLU A 42 -11.55 2.00 -11.40
CA GLU A 42 -11.73 1.51 -12.77
C GLU A 42 -10.56 1.85 -13.72
N ILE A 43 -9.32 1.69 -13.24
CA ILE A 43 -8.13 1.95 -14.05
C ILE A 43 -8.00 0.90 -15.15
N TYR A 44 -8.37 1.30 -16.36
CA TYR A 44 -8.32 0.42 -17.54
C TYR A 44 -6.91 -0.05 -17.91
N GLN A 45 -5.90 0.82 -17.80
CA GLN A 45 -4.52 0.49 -18.14
C GLN A 45 -3.70 0.17 -16.88
N PRO A 46 -3.27 -1.09 -16.65
CA PRO A 46 -2.55 -1.47 -15.44
C PRO A 46 -1.21 -0.73 -15.24
N HIS A 47 -0.62 -0.23 -16.32
CA HIS A 47 0.57 0.62 -16.27
C HIS A 47 0.34 1.91 -15.48
N ASN A 48 -0.84 2.54 -15.62
CA ASN A 48 -1.15 3.80 -14.95
C ASN A 48 -1.33 3.59 -13.44
N ALA A 49 -2.05 2.54 -13.05
CA ALA A 49 -2.16 2.15 -11.65
C ALA A 49 -0.78 1.80 -11.05
N SER A 50 0.05 1.08 -11.80
CA SER A 50 1.42 0.76 -11.38
C SER A 50 2.28 2.02 -11.18
N ALA A 51 2.15 3.02 -12.05
CA ALA A 51 2.83 4.30 -11.92
C ALA A 51 2.33 5.09 -10.70
N CYS A 52 1.01 5.16 -10.47
CA CYS A 52 0.44 5.78 -9.28
C CYS A 52 0.96 5.14 -7.98
N ILE A 53 1.03 3.81 -7.92
CA ILE A 53 1.55 3.08 -6.76
C ILE A 53 3.02 3.45 -6.50
N ARG A 54 3.84 3.49 -7.55
CA ARG A 54 5.24 3.91 -7.42
C ARG A 54 5.37 5.35 -6.97
N SER A 55 4.53 6.27 -7.45
CA SER A 55 4.50 7.65 -6.97
C SER A 55 4.13 7.72 -5.49
N CYS A 56 3.11 6.96 -5.05
CA CYS A 56 2.72 6.91 -3.64
C CYS A 56 3.88 6.43 -2.75
N ASP A 57 4.59 5.38 -3.17
CA ASP A 57 5.78 4.89 -2.48
C ASP A 57 6.86 5.98 -2.38
N CYS A 58 7.16 6.70 -3.47
CA CYS A 58 8.12 7.80 -3.47
C CYS A 58 7.73 8.98 -2.58
N PHE A 59 6.44 9.31 -2.50
CA PHE A 59 5.93 10.43 -1.70
C PHE A 59 5.60 10.06 -0.24
N GLY A 60 5.84 8.82 0.17
CA GLY A 60 5.58 8.38 1.55
C GLY A 60 4.12 8.01 1.83
N VAL A 61 3.23 8.02 0.84
CA VAL A 61 1.81 7.64 1.03
C VAL A 61 1.70 6.15 1.32
N GLN A 62 1.11 5.80 2.46
CA GLN A 62 1.08 4.41 2.94
C GLN A 62 -0.10 3.60 2.38
N ASP A 63 -1.29 4.17 2.30
CA ASP A 63 -2.51 3.46 1.91
C ASP A 63 -2.98 3.88 0.51
N ILE A 64 -3.32 2.88 -0.30
CA ILE A 64 -3.87 3.05 -1.64
C ILE A 64 -5.09 2.14 -1.76
N HIS A 65 -6.20 2.70 -2.21
CA HIS A 65 -7.48 2.03 -2.40
C HIS A 65 -7.71 1.81 -3.89
N ILE A 66 -8.13 0.62 -4.31
CA ILE A 66 -8.31 0.26 -5.71
C ILE A 66 -9.69 -0.38 -5.88
N ILE A 67 -10.57 0.25 -6.65
CA ILE A 67 -11.89 -0.27 -7.01
C ILE A 67 -11.81 -0.92 -8.39
N GLU A 68 -12.23 -2.17 -8.47
CA GLU A 68 -12.05 -3.10 -9.58
C GLU A 68 -13.36 -3.87 -9.85
N GLU A 69 -14.40 -3.18 -10.31
CA GLU A 69 -15.66 -3.80 -10.72
C GLU A 69 -15.58 -4.46 -12.09
N ARG A 70 -14.93 -3.81 -13.06
CA ARG A 70 -14.78 -4.35 -14.42
C ARG A 70 -13.33 -4.60 -14.81
N ASN A 71 -12.42 -3.77 -14.31
CA ASN A 71 -11.01 -3.83 -14.67
C ASN A 71 -10.18 -4.30 -13.47
N GLN A 72 -9.74 -5.56 -13.53
CA GLN A 72 -8.85 -6.11 -12.51
C GLN A 72 -7.44 -5.53 -12.67
N PHE A 73 -6.95 -4.92 -11.61
CA PHE A 73 -5.58 -4.51 -11.41
C PHE A 73 -4.66 -5.72 -11.32
N GLN A 74 -3.79 -5.82 -12.32
CA GLN A 74 -2.65 -6.73 -12.32
C GLN A 74 -1.38 -5.88 -12.27
N PRO A 75 -0.67 -5.81 -11.13
CA PRO A 75 0.51 -4.99 -11.01
C PRO A 75 1.57 -5.42 -12.03
N ASN A 76 2.01 -4.47 -12.86
CA ASN A 76 3.14 -4.70 -13.74
C ASN A 76 4.44 -4.57 -12.92
N LYS A 77 5.18 -5.67 -12.77
CA LYS A 77 6.41 -5.73 -11.97
C LYS A 77 7.50 -4.78 -12.50
N ASP A 78 7.56 -4.58 -13.81
CA ASP A 78 8.56 -3.73 -14.46
C ASP A 78 8.26 -2.23 -14.24
N VAL A 79 7.00 -1.88 -13.98
CA VAL A 79 6.59 -0.50 -13.71
C VAL A 79 6.66 -0.20 -12.21
N THR A 80 6.08 -1.09 -11.40
CA THR A 80 6.05 -0.96 -9.93
C THR A 80 7.43 -1.09 -9.31
N MET A 81 8.36 -1.83 -9.94
CA MET A 81 9.73 -2.02 -9.43
C MET A 81 9.78 -2.46 -7.96
N GLY A 82 8.78 -3.23 -7.52
CA GLY A 82 8.65 -3.72 -6.15
C GLY A 82 8.01 -2.76 -5.14
N SER A 83 7.53 -1.57 -5.57
CA SER A 83 6.84 -0.61 -4.70
C SER A 83 5.61 -1.19 -3.99
N THR A 84 4.94 -2.15 -4.61
CA THR A 84 3.79 -2.88 -4.03
C THR A 84 4.12 -3.63 -2.74
N LYS A 85 5.40 -3.86 -2.44
CA LYS A 85 5.83 -4.48 -1.17
C LYS A 85 5.86 -3.49 0.01
N TRP A 86 5.89 -2.19 -0.27
CA TRP A 86 6.14 -1.14 0.71
C TRP A 86 4.91 -0.27 1.00
N VAL A 87 3.87 -0.38 0.17
CA VAL A 87 2.58 0.29 0.36
C VAL A 87 1.50 -0.72 0.75
N SER A 88 0.41 -0.23 1.35
CA SER A 88 -0.77 -1.02 1.70
C SER A 88 -1.81 -0.86 0.59
N LEU A 89 -2.14 -1.95 -0.08
CA LEU A 89 -3.18 -1.98 -1.12
C LEU A 89 -4.48 -2.52 -0.54
N HIS A 90 -5.53 -1.71 -0.58
CA HIS A 90 -6.90 -2.06 -0.19
C HIS A 90 -7.74 -2.21 -1.46
N ARG A 91 -8.24 -3.41 -1.73
CA ARG A 91 -8.94 -3.73 -2.98
C ARG A 91 -10.43 -3.86 -2.74
N TYR A 92 -11.23 -3.40 -3.71
CA TYR A 92 -12.69 -3.42 -3.71
C TYR A 92 -13.14 -3.91 -5.07
N GLY A 93 -14.17 -4.74 -5.11
CA GLY A 93 -14.70 -5.35 -6.33
C GLY A 93 -15.31 -6.72 -6.06
N PRO A 94 -15.85 -7.39 -7.11
CA PRO A 94 -16.56 -8.66 -6.99
C PRO A 94 -15.79 -9.74 -6.23
N ASP A 95 -14.47 -9.83 -6.44
CA ASP A 95 -13.60 -10.82 -5.79
C ASP A 95 -13.46 -10.61 -4.26
N THR A 96 -13.69 -9.37 -3.80
CA THR A 96 -13.62 -9.01 -2.37
C THR A 96 -14.99 -8.93 -1.71
N GLY A 97 -16.06 -8.91 -2.49
CA GLY A 97 -17.43 -8.67 -2.02
C GLY A 97 -17.69 -7.24 -1.52
N LEU A 98 -16.73 -6.33 -1.67
CA LEU A 98 -16.84 -4.92 -1.29
C LEU A 98 -17.01 -4.05 -2.52
N THR A 99 -17.81 -2.99 -2.42
CA THR A 99 -18.12 -2.07 -3.52
C THR A 99 -17.30 -0.78 -3.44
N GLY A 100 -17.33 0.02 -4.50
CA GLY A 100 -16.79 1.38 -4.44
C GLY A 100 -17.44 2.25 -3.38
N ALA A 101 -18.74 2.06 -3.11
CA ALA A 101 -19.44 2.78 -2.05
C ALA A 101 -18.90 2.41 -0.65
N ASP A 102 -18.57 1.13 -0.42
CA ASP A 102 -17.96 0.69 0.84
C ASP A 102 -16.57 1.31 1.03
N ALA A 103 -15.79 1.45 -0.05
CA ALA A 103 -14.49 2.13 -0.02
C ALA A 103 -14.63 3.58 0.44
N VAL A 104 -15.53 4.33 -0.20
CA VAL A 104 -15.77 5.75 0.10
C VAL A 104 -16.33 5.93 1.51
N ALA A 105 -17.28 5.08 1.93
CA ALA A 105 -17.84 5.15 3.28
C ALA A 105 -16.78 4.84 4.34
N GLY A 106 -15.95 3.83 4.11
CA GLY A 106 -14.85 3.46 5.01
C GLY A 106 -13.81 4.58 5.14
N LEU A 107 -13.43 5.22 4.04
CA LEU A 107 -12.50 6.36 4.04
C LEU A 107 -13.06 7.54 4.84
N LYS A 108 -14.31 7.93 4.60
CA LYS A 108 -14.97 9.01 5.36
C LYS A 108 -15.06 8.70 6.85
N ALA A 109 -15.40 7.46 7.22
CA ALA A 109 -15.46 7.03 8.61
C ALA A 109 -14.08 7.05 9.30
N ALA A 110 -13.01 6.83 8.54
CA ALA A 110 -11.63 6.93 9.01
C ALA A 110 -11.11 8.38 9.11
N GLY A 111 -11.90 9.37 8.69
CA GLY A 111 -11.56 10.79 8.78
C GLY A 111 -10.82 11.36 7.57
N TYR A 112 -10.85 10.66 6.43
CA TYR A 112 -10.42 11.21 5.13
C TYR A 112 -11.50 12.05 4.45
#